data_AF-A0A386Z8L0-F1
#
_entry.id   AF-A0A386Z8L0-F1
#
_cell.length_a   1.000
_cell.length_b   1.000
_cell.length_c   1.000
_cell.angle_alpha   90.00
_cell.angle_beta   90.00
_cell.angle_gamma   90.00
#
_symmetry.space_group_name_H-M   'P 1'
#
loop_
_entity.id
_entity.type
_entity.pdbx_description
1 polymer ?
#
loop_
_entity_poly.entity_id
_entity_poly.type
_entity_poly.pdbx_seq_one_letter_code
_entity_poly.pdbx_strand_id
1 'polypeptide(L)'
;MFEQLTHLLDVMNNPNVSIGIVPRDAGYRAPAPGFVIHDNSQASTELVAGEIIIDDREGVALHVKTFEILTDQAVFDDRAEHLVTKALSPFHL
;
A
#
# COMPACT_ATOMS: atom_id res chain seq x y z
N MET A 1 8.69 14.19 8.03
CA MET A 1 7.29 13.72 7.98
C MET A 1 6.41 14.64 7.15
N PHE A 2 6.33 15.95 7.44
CA PHE A 2 5.56 16.91 6.60
C PHE A 2 5.93 16.82 5.11
N GLU A 3 7.21 16.97 4.77
CA GLU A 3 7.69 16.90 3.38
C GLU A 3 7.36 15.57 2.67
N GLN A 4 7.38 14.45 3.42
CA GLN A 4 7.05 13.14 2.85
C GLN A 4 5.57 13.01 2.51
N LEU A 5 4.68 13.52 3.37
CA LEU A 5 3.24 13.50 3.12
C LEU A 5 2.85 14.51 2.04
N THR A 6 3.53 15.66 1.95
CA THR A 6 3.37 16.58 0.82
C THR A 6 3.77 15.92 -0.49
N HIS A 7 4.94 15.26 -0.53
CA HIS A 7 5.36 14.54 -1.72
C HIS A 7 4.40 13.40 -2.09
N LEU A 8 3.82 12.72 -1.09
CA LEU A 8 2.80 11.69 -1.34
C LEU A 8 1.58 12.26 -2.06
N LEU A 9 1.09 13.45 -1.65
CA LEU A 9 0.00 14.13 -2.35
C LEU A 9 0.38 14.50 -3.80
N ASP A 10 1.60 14.93 -4.04
CA ASP A 10 2.07 15.21 -5.41
C ASP A 10 2.06 13.94 -6.27
N VAL A 11 2.52 12.81 -5.72
CA VAL A 11 2.53 11.51 -6.42
C VAL A 11 1.12 11.00 -6.72
N MET A 12 0.16 11.24 -5.84
CA MET A 12 -1.26 10.85 -6.05
C MET A 12 -1.89 11.51 -7.29
N ASN A 13 -1.35 12.63 -7.78
CA ASN A 13 -1.82 13.30 -9.00
C ASN A 13 -1.29 12.68 -10.30
N ASN A 14 -0.43 11.66 -10.24
CA ASN A 14 0.12 11.02 -11.43
C ASN A 14 -0.89 10.00 -12.01
N PRO A 15 -1.31 10.11 -13.28
CA PRO A 15 -2.30 9.22 -13.89
C PRO A 15 -1.86 7.76 -14.01
N ASN A 16 -0.56 7.47 -13.86
CA ASN A 16 -0.02 6.10 -13.88
C ASN A 16 0.16 5.53 -12.47
N VAL A 17 -0.33 6.22 -11.43
CA VAL A 17 -0.20 5.83 -10.03
C VAL A 17 -1.58 5.77 -9.39
N SER A 18 -1.85 4.68 -8.67
CA SER A 18 -3.00 4.59 -7.76
C SER A 18 -2.48 4.29 -6.37
N ILE A 19 -2.93 5.07 -5.38
CA ILE A 19 -2.55 4.90 -3.98
C ILE A 19 -3.82 4.60 -3.18
N GLY A 20 -3.84 3.41 -2.60
CA GLY A 20 -4.84 2.99 -1.62
C GLY A 20 -4.31 3.15 -0.20
N ILE A 21 -5.15 3.66 0.70
CA ILE A 21 -4.83 3.78 2.13
C ILE A 21 -5.79 2.91 2.93
N VAL A 22 -5.26 1.94 3.67
CA VAL A 22 -6.04 1.15 4.63
C VAL A 22 -6.27 2.00 5.89
N PRO A 23 -7.52 2.36 6.23
CA PRO A 23 -7.80 3.17 7.42
C PRO A 23 -7.41 2.48 8.72
N ARG A 24 -7.07 3.27 9.75
CA ARG A 24 -6.61 2.75 11.05
C ARG A 24 -7.66 1.90 11.78
N ASP A 25 -8.93 2.14 11.52
CA ASP A 25 -10.08 1.43 12.09
C ASP A 25 -10.52 0.22 11.25
N ALA A 26 -9.82 -0.08 10.14
CA ALA A 26 -10.05 -1.31 9.38
C ALA A 26 -9.68 -2.54 10.23
N GLY A 27 -10.44 -3.64 10.03
CA GLY A 27 -10.14 -4.91 10.70
C GLY A 27 -8.77 -5.47 10.30
N TYR A 28 -8.07 -6.13 11.22
CA TYR A 28 -6.77 -6.76 10.95
C TYR A 28 -6.94 -8.01 10.07
N ARG A 29 -6.72 -7.86 8.76
CA ARG A 29 -6.80 -8.93 7.76
C ARG A 29 -5.52 -8.95 6.93
N ALA A 30 -5.22 -10.12 6.35
CA ALA A 30 -4.09 -10.30 5.45
C ALA A 30 -2.74 -9.74 5.99
N PRO A 31 -2.32 -10.11 7.21
CA PRO A 31 -1.04 -9.65 7.75
C PRO A 31 0.10 -10.17 6.88
N ALA A 32 0.83 -9.24 6.26
CA ALA A 32 1.95 -9.54 5.39
C ALA A 32 3.09 -8.54 5.64
N PRO A 33 4.35 -8.95 5.47
CA PRO A 33 5.44 -8.01 5.23
C PRO A 33 5.14 -7.13 4.00
N GLY A 34 5.84 -6.02 3.83
CA GLY A 34 5.75 -5.25 2.59
C GLY A 34 6.23 -6.10 1.41
N PHE A 35 5.41 -6.17 0.36
CA PHE A 35 5.72 -6.93 -0.85
C PHE A 35 5.41 -6.12 -2.11
N VAL A 36 6.05 -6.50 -3.20
CA VAL A 36 5.80 -5.95 -4.54
C VAL A 36 5.34 -7.08 -5.45
N ILE A 37 4.35 -6.83 -6.30
CA ILE A 37 3.94 -7.74 -7.37
C ILE A 37 4.33 -7.08 -8.70
N HIS A 38 5.12 -7.80 -9.50
CA HIS A 38 5.46 -7.41 -10.85
C HIS A 38 4.55 -8.19 -11.81
N ASP A 39 3.64 -7.45 -12.44
CA ASP A 39 2.55 -7.98 -13.26
C ASP A 39 1.76 -9.07 -12.51
N ASN A 40 1.66 -10.26 -13.07
CA ASN A 40 1.10 -11.45 -12.43
C ASN A 40 2.06 -12.65 -12.55
N SER A 41 3.36 -12.37 -12.57
CA SER A 41 4.40 -13.37 -12.83
C SER A 41 5.46 -13.45 -11.75
N GLN A 42 5.59 -12.42 -10.90
CA GLN A 42 6.57 -12.42 -9.83
C GLN A 42 6.08 -11.57 -8.66
N ALA A 43 6.41 -11.98 -7.45
CA ALA A 43 6.33 -11.15 -6.26
C ALA A 43 7.69 -11.13 -5.55
N SER A 44 7.96 -10.09 -4.79
CA SER A 44 9.12 -10.03 -3.90
C SER A 44 8.81 -9.44 -2.54
N THR A 45 9.61 -9.80 -1.55
CA THR A 45 9.52 -9.29 -0.19
C THR A 45 10.93 -9.08 0.36
N GLU A 46 11.23 -7.86 0.79
CA GLU A 46 12.48 -7.55 1.46
C GLU A 46 12.37 -7.87 2.96
N LEU A 47 13.29 -8.69 3.47
CA LEU A 47 13.42 -9.01 4.89
C LEU A 47 14.78 -8.56 5.40
N VAL A 48 14.96 -8.56 6.72
CA VAL A 48 16.27 -8.21 7.35
C VAL A 48 17.43 -9.09 6.81
N ALA A 49 17.12 -10.33 6.43
CA ALA A 49 18.11 -11.27 5.91
C ALA A 49 18.34 -11.16 4.39
N GLY A 50 17.55 -10.34 3.69
CA GLY A 50 17.58 -10.17 2.24
C GLY A 50 16.22 -10.38 1.58
N GLU A 51 16.22 -10.32 0.25
CA GLU A 51 15.04 -10.42 -0.60
C GLU A 51 14.62 -11.87 -0.86
N ILE A 52 13.32 -12.13 -0.75
CA ILE A 52 12.68 -13.35 -1.26
C ILE A 52 12.01 -13.03 -2.59
N ILE A 53 12.39 -13.77 -3.63
CA ILE A 53 11.72 -13.75 -4.94
C ILE A 53 10.78 -14.94 -5.06
N ILE A 54 9.55 -14.68 -5.49
CA ILE A 54 8.50 -15.68 -5.72
C ILE A 54 8.07 -15.58 -7.18
N ASP A 55 8.33 -16.62 -7.97
CA ASP A 55 7.98 -16.69 -9.40
C ASP A 55 7.11 -17.92 -9.75
N ASP A 56 6.80 -18.77 -8.77
CA ASP A 56 5.86 -19.86 -8.94
C ASP A 56 4.40 -19.36 -8.91
N ARG A 57 3.55 -20.02 -9.69
CA ARG A 57 2.16 -19.60 -9.89
C ARG A 57 1.35 -19.53 -8.59
N GLU A 58 1.56 -20.46 -7.66
CA GLU A 58 0.77 -20.54 -6.43
C GLU A 58 1.20 -19.43 -5.46
N GLY A 59 2.51 -19.22 -5.34
CA GLY A 59 3.10 -18.13 -4.58
C GLY A 59 2.63 -16.77 -5.09
N VAL A 60 2.69 -16.50 -6.39
CA VAL A 60 2.20 -15.24 -6.97
C VAL A 60 0.70 -15.06 -6.73
N ALA A 61 -0.11 -16.12 -6.94
CA ALA A 61 -1.55 -16.04 -6.70
C ALA A 61 -1.92 -15.73 -5.23
N LEU A 62 -1.13 -16.22 -4.28
CA LEU A 62 -1.31 -15.90 -2.87
C LEU A 62 -1.02 -14.42 -2.56
N HIS A 63 0.02 -13.84 -3.18
CA HIS A 63 0.33 -12.42 -3.02
C HIS A 63 -0.76 -11.54 -3.65
N VAL A 64 -1.24 -11.88 -4.84
CA VAL A 64 -2.37 -11.19 -5.49
C VAL A 64 -3.60 -11.22 -4.59
N LYS A 65 -3.98 -12.38 -4.07
CA LYS A 65 -5.12 -12.50 -3.14
C LYS A 65 -4.94 -11.68 -1.86
N THR A 66 -3.72 -11.62 -1.34
CA THR A 66 -3.39 -10.81 -0.17
C THR A 66 -3.55 -9.32 -0.48
N PHE A 67 -3.06 -8.88 -1.64
CA PHE A 67 -3.22 -7.51 -2.14
C PHE A 67 -4.69 -7.14 -2.36
N GLU A 68 -5.50 -8.04 -2.91
CA GLU A 68 -6.95 -7.85 -3.10
C GLU A 68 -7.67 -7.62 -1.75
N ILE A 69 -7.35 -8.42 -0.72
CA ILE A 69 -7.93 -8.23 0.62
C ILE A 69 -7.58 -6.84 1.18
N LEU A 70 -6.34 -6.38 1.00
CA LEU A 70 -5.92 -5.04 1.45
C LEU A 70 -6.60 -3.94 0.63
N THR A 71 -6.72 -4.14 -0.68
CA THR A 71 -7.39 -3.22 -1.62
C THR A 71 -8.87 -3.06 -1.26
N ASP A 72 -9.56 -4.14 -0.92
CA ASP A 72 -10.96 -4.13 -0.47
C ASP A 72 -11.17 -3.32 0.83
N GLN A 73 -10.11 -3.18 1.64
CA GLN A 73 -10.13 -2.38 2.87
C GLN A 73 -9.64 -0.96 2.67
N ALA A 74 -8.99 -0.67 1.55
CA ALA A 74 -8.38 0.61 1.28
C ALA A 74 -9.41 1.64 0.78
N VAL A 75 -9.13 2.91 1.05
CA VAL A 75 -9.77 4.03 0.37
C VAL A 75 -8.83 4.57 -0.70
N PHE A 76 -9.41 5.10 -1.78
CA PHE A 76 -8.70 5.64 -2.95
C PHE A 76 -9.14 7.08 -3.23
N ASP A 77 -8.48 7.72 -4.20
CA ASP A 77 -8.80 9.05 -4.73
C ASP A 77 -8.98 10.10 -3.62
N ASP A 78 -9.99 10.98 -3.74
CA ASP A 78 -10.31 12.05 -2.80
C ASP A 78 -10.33 11.59 -1.33
N ARG A 79 -10.75 10.35 -1.06
CA ARG A 79 -10.80 9.82 0.32
C ARG A 79 -9.40 9.54 0.85
N ALA A 80 -8.51 9.00 0.02
CA ALA A 80 -7.12 8.81 0.39
C ALA A 80 -6.42 10.17 0.56
N GLU A 81 -6.64 11.12 -0.35
CA GLU A 81 -6.07 12.48 -0.25
C GLU A 81 -6.50 13.18 1.03
N HIS A 82 -7.78 13.02 1.42
CA HIS A 82 -8.31 13.56 2.66
C HIS A 82 -7.60 12.97 3.89
N LEU A 83 -7.31 11.67 3.90
CA LEU A 83 -6.58 11.04 5.02
C LEU A 83 -5.15 11.56 5.13
N VAL A 84 -4.44 11.73 4.01
CA VAL A 84 -3.08 12.29 3.99
C VAL A 84 -3.07 13.75 4.44
N THR A 85 -4.02 14.56 3.93
CA THR A 85 -4.18 15.97 4.32
C THR A 85 -4.50 16.12 5.81
N LYS A 86 -5.33 15.23 6.35
CA LYS A 86 -5.62 15.20 7.79
C LYS A 86 -4.36 14.88 8.61
N ALA A 87 -3.49 14.00 8.13
CA ALA A 87 -2.23 13.66 8.78
C ALA A 87 -1.18 14.79 8.71
N LEU A 88 -1.28 15.69 7.72
CA LEU A 88 -0.44 16.89 7.59
C LEU A 88 -0.84 18.02 8.54
N SER A 89 -2.08 18.02 9.03
CA SER A 89 -2.55 19.05 9.95
C SER A 89 -1.81 18.91 11.29
N PRO A 90 -1.22 19.99 11.85
CA PRO A 90 -0.55 19.92 13.14
C PRO A 90 -1.53 19.37 14.17
N PHE A 91 -1.15 18.28 14.84
CA PHE A 91 -1.91 17.70 15.95
C PHE A 91 -2.32 18.84 16.90
N HIS A 92 -3.62 19.10 17.02
CA HIS A 92 -4.14 19.82 18.18
C HIS A 92 -4.01 18.85 19.37
N LEU A 93 -3.00 19.08 20.21
CA LEU A 93 -2.95 18.61 21.58
C LEU A 93 -3.94 19.41 22.43
#